data_AF-A0A931YPY5-F1
#
_entry.id   AF-A0A931YPY5-F1
#
_cell.length_a   1.000
_cell.length_b   1.000
_cell.length_c   1.000
_cell.angle_alpha   90.00
_cell.angle_beta   90.00
_cell.angle_gamma   90.00
#
_symmetry.space_group_name_H-M   'P 1'
#
loop_
_entity.id
_entity.type
_entity.pdbx_description
1 polymer ?
#
loop_
_entity_poly.entity_id
_entity_poly.type
_entity_poly.pdbx_seq_one_letter_code
_entity_poly.pdbx_strand_id
1 'polypeptide(L)'
;MSATKEINLQMLTDEKFAALCHALLSEEHGISYKPVAGEGGDSGIDGFVNDYEVVYQFKFFRSRPRPASFVKDINKIAHLSNLKRWVLLIPEDPTQKLYQLIEKEKASRPFAVNVLGKTWLLSKLDKFKHIKERFFSEIAKEVSVQKVISLSEQKAQKHEKMLTEIKNEIISKKPNKIIVERPADILSQEHVRDVLDEIKRIGKVSNGKYSYAAILRQLKNKYRVSNWHLIKDCNYGEIMTWLNSYYHGVKELYPSPSQIRKRLQGVIKSQQKMLGLSDRKYRESLFQITGKTSSTIMEICELERVKDEFNILLGSK
;
A
#
# COMPACT_ATOMS: atom_id res chain seq x y z
N MET A 1 11.71 2.18 -18.74
CA MET A 1 10.24 2.36 -18.89
C MET A 1 9.60 0.99 -18.82
N SER A 2 8.96 0.65 -17.70
CA SER A 2 8.22 -0.61 -17.58
C SER A 2 6.94 -0.48 -18.42
N ALA A 3 6.75 -1.35 -19.40
CA ALA A 3 5.54 -1.38 -20.21
C ALA A 3 4.35 -1.62 -19.26
N THR A 4 3.51 -0.60 -19.04
CA THR A 4 2.22 -0.78 -18.39
C THR A 4 1.48 -1.88 -19.13
N LYS A 5 1.24 -3.02 -18.48
CA LYS A 5 0.42 -4.09 -19.06
C LYS A 5 -0.93 -3.50 -19.44
N GLU A 6 -1.17 -3.44 -20.74
CA GLU A 6 -2.44 -2.99 -21.30
C GLU A 6 -3.53 -4.00 -20.91
N ILE A 7 -4.69 -3.50 -20.48
CA ILE A 7 -5.83 -4.38 -20.16
C ILE A 7 -6.25 -5.09 -21.44
N ASN A 8 -6.08 -6.42 -21.46
CA ASN A 8 -6.56 -7.26 -22.54
C ASN A 8 -7.88 -7.92 -22.15
N LEU A 9 -8.99 -7.40 -22.67
CA LEU A 9 -10.34 -7.92 -22.43
C LEU A 9 -10.56 -9.34 -22.99
N GLN A 10 -9.78 -9.75 -24.00
CA GLN A 10 -9.84 -11.10 -24.60
C GLN A 10 -9.26 -12.19 -23.70
N MET A 11 -8.61 -11.83 -22.59
CA MET A 11 -8.14 -12.80 -21.59
C MET A 11 -9.23 -13.20 -20.58
N LEU A 12 -10.40 -12.54 -20.61
CA LEU A 12 -11.53 -12.93 -19.80
C LEU A 12 -12.23 -14.17 -20.39
N THR A 13 -12.89 -14.94 -19.52
CA THR A 13 -13.89 -15.91 -20.00
C THR A 13 -15.18 -15.19 -20.36
N ASP A 14 -16.02 -15.83 -21.16
CA ASP A 14 -17.33 -15.34 -21.57
C ASP A 14 -18.17 -14.92 -20.33
N GLU A 15 -18.17 -15.72 -19.27
CA GLU A 15 -18.89 -15.44 -18.01
C GLU A 15 -18.30 -14.24 -17.27
N LYS A 16 -16.95 -14.15 -17.20
CA LYS A 16 -16.28 -13.01 -16.57
C LYS A 16 -16.51 -11.72 -17.34
N PHE A 17 -16.58 -11.78 -18.67
CA PHE A 17 -16.89 -10.64 -19.51
C PHE A 17 -18.33 -10.16 -19.31
N ALA A 18 -19.29 -11.08 -19.27
CA ALA A 18 -20.68 -10.76 -18.95
C ALA A 18 -20.80 -10.12 -17.56
N ALA A 19 -20.15 -10.70 -16.55
CA ALA A 19 -20.11 -10.15 -15.19
C ALA A 19 -19.48 -8.75 -15.14
N LEU A 20 -18.43 -8.50 -15.93
CA LEU A 20 -17.83 -7.17 -16.06
C LEU A 20 -18.82 -6.17 -16.66
N CYS A 21 -19.49 -6.54 -17.75
CA CYS A 21 -20.47 -5.68 -18.42
C CYS A 21 -21.64 -5.33 -17.49
N HIS A 22 -22.17 -6.31 -16.77
CA HIS A 22 -23.19 -6.06 -15.74
C HIS A 22 -22.70 -5.05 -14.69
N ALA A 23 -21.49 -5.25 -14.15
CA ALA A 23 -20.95 -4.34 -13.13
C ALA A 23 -20.83 -2.89 -13.66
N LEU A 24 -20.31 -2.72 -14.89
CA LEU A 24 -20.16 -1.40 -15.50
C LEU A 24 -21.51 -0.73 -15.78
N LEU A 25 -22.51 -1.49 -16.24
CA LEU A 25 -23.84 -0.95 -16.54
C LEU A 25 -24.63 -0.63 -15.27
N SER A 26 -24.49 -1.43 -14.21
CA SER A 26 -25.05 -1.12 -12.89
C SER A 26 -24.49 0.19 -12.33
N GLU A 27 -23.18 0.45 -12.47
CA GLU A 27 -22.59 1.74 -12.06
C GLU A 27 -23.05 2.90 -12.94
N GLU A 28 -23.18 2.70 -14.26
CA GLU A 28 -23.56 3.77 -15.19
C GLU A 28 -25.03 4.19 -15.06
N HIS A 29 -25.94 3.23 -14.80
CA HIS A 29 -27.39 3.46 -14.82
C HIS A 29 -28.06 3.33 -13.44
N GLY A 30 -27.32 2.89 -12.42
CA GLY A 30 -27.82 2.67 -11.07
C GLY A 30 -29.00 1.70 -11.04
N ILE A 31 -30.03 2.07 -10.26
CA ILE A 31 -31.24 1.26 -10.02
C ILE A 31 -32.05 0.99 -11.31
N SER A 32 -31.86 1.82 -12.34
CA SER A 32 -32.62 1.71 -13.58
C SER A 32 -32.19 0.51 -14.42
N TYR A 33 -30.99 -0.02 -14.20
CA TYR A 33 -30.48 -1.18 -14.90
C TYR A 33 -30.89 -2.49 -14.21
N LYS A 34 -31.45 -3.40 -14.99
CA LYS A 34 -31.87 -4.74 -14.55
C LYS A 34 -31.12 -5.80 -15.36
N PRO A 35 -30.27 -6.63 -14.74
CA PRO A 35 -29.67 -7.78 -15.41
C PRO A 35 -30.72 -8.89 -15.62
N VAL A 36 -30.63 -9.63 -16.72
CA VAL A 36 -31.45 -10.82 -16.95
C VAL A 36 -30.71 -12.04 -16.44
N ALA A 37 -31.24 -12.71 -15.42
CA ALA A 37 -30.60 -13.89 -14.82
C ALA A 37 -30.84 -15.15 -15.68
N GLY A 38 -29.77 -15.69 -16.24
CA GLY A 38 -29.42 -17.12 -16.26
C GLY A 38 -30.29 -18.17 -16.97
N GLU A 39 -31.58 -17.97 -17.22
CA GLU A 39 -32.46 -19.02 -17.77
C GLU A 39 -33.28 -18.58 -19.00
N GLY A 40 -33.16 -17.31 -19.41
CA GLY A 40 -33.84 -16.74 -20.60
C GLY A 40 -32.93 -16.46 -21.81
N GLY A 41 -31.73 -17.08 -21.85
CA GLY A 41 -30.61 -16.77 -22.76
C GLY A 41 -30.89 -16.87 -24.26
N ASP A 42 -32.08 -17.30 -24.68
CA ASP A 42 -32.45 -17.39 -26.09
C ASP A 42 -32.99 -16.07 -26.68
N SER A 43 -33.32 -15.08 -25.87
CA SER A 43 -34.00 -13.86 -26.35
C SER A 43 -33.08 -12.76 -26.89
N GLY A 44 -31.76 -12.91 -26.75
CA GLY A 44 -30.80 -11.89 -27.19
C GLY A 44 -30.76 -10.64 -26.29
N ILE A 45 -31.11 -10.80 -25.01
CA ILE A 45 -31.14 -9.74 -23.99
C ILE A 45 -30.37 -10.24 -22.78
N ASP A 46 -29.30 -9.53 -22.42
CA ASP A 46 -28.53 -9.80 -21.20
C ASP A 46 -28.87 -8.80 -20.09
N GLY A 47 -29.30 -7.58 -20.44
CA GLY A 47 -29.81 -6.61 -19.48
C GLY A 47 -30.62 -5.51 -20.14
N PHE A 48 -31.34 -4.73 -19.35
CA PHE A 48 -32.15 -3.63 -19.87
C PHE A 48 -32.27 -2.47 -18.88
N VAL A 49 -32.70 -1.32 -19.40
CA VAL A 49 -32.98 -0.10 -18.63
C VAL A 49 -34.40 0.36 -18.92
N ASN A 50 -35.10 0.84 -17.87
CA ASN A 50 -36.45 1.41 -17.95
C ASN A 50 -37.42 0.51 -18.75
N ASP A 51 -37.62 -0.73 -18.28
CA ASP A 51 -38.58 -1.67 -18.88
C ASP A 51 -38.43 -1.83 -20.40
N TYR A 52 -37.22 -2.17 -20.82
CA TYR A 52 -36.80 -2.46 -22.21
C TYR A 52 -36.70 -1.25 -23.14
N GLU A 53 -36.70 -0.01 -22.63
CA GLU A 53 -36.36 1.16 -23.45
C GLU A 53 -34.95 1.07 -24.04
N VAL A 54 -34.00 0.59 -23.23
CA VAL A 54 -32.64 0.25 -23.68
C VAL A 54 -32.38 -1.21 -23.39
N VAL A 55 -32.00 -1.96 -24.42
CA VAL A 55 -31.61 -3.37 -24.32
C VAL A 55 -30.12 -3.49 -24.55
N TYR A 56 -29.48 -4.23 -23.65
CA TYR A 56 -28.07 -4.60 -23.71
C TYR A 56 -27.92 -6.08 -24.02
N GLN A 57 -27.04 -6.38 -24.95
CA GLN A 57 -26.59 -7.73 -25.24
C GLN A 57 -25.07 -7.79 -25.15
N PHE A 58 -24.53 -8.86 -24.58
CA PHE A 58 -23.12 -9.11 -24.42
C PHE A 58 -22.73 -10.25 -25.34
N LYS A 59 -21.62 -10.07 -26.07
CA LYS A 59 -21.14 -11.14 -26.94
C LYS A 59 -19.63 -11.24 -26.89
N PHE A 60 -19.18 -12.38 -26.39
CA PHE A 60 -17.76 -12.68 -26.33
C PHE A 60 -17.31 -13.39 -27.60
N PHE A 61 -16.75 -12.63 -28.52
CA PHE A 61 -16.27 -13.14 -29.80
C PHE A 61 -14.82 -13.61 -29.70
N ARG A 62 -14.61 -14.92 -29.48
CA ARG A 62 -13.27 -15.55 -29.57
C ARG A 62 -12.67 -15.50 -30.97
N SER A 63 -13.53 -15.33 -31.98
CA SER A 63 -13.17 -15.19 -33.39
C SER A 63 -14.02 -14.10 -34.01
N ARG A 64 -13.65 -13.62 -35.21
CA ARG A 64 -14.34 -12.48 -35.85
C ARG A 64 -15.86 -12.65 -35.87
N PRO A 65 -16.64 -11.61 -35.50
CA PRO A 65 -18.09 -11.68 -35.46
C PRO A 65 -18.69 -12.03 -36.82
N ARG A 66 -19.58 -13.03 -36.86
CA ARG A 66 -20.28 -13.42 -38.10
C ARG A 66 -21.46 -12.48 -38.33
N PRO A 67 -21.57 -11.81 -39.51
CA PRO A 67 -22.65 -10.88 -39.83
C PRO A 67 -24.06 -11.46 -39.60
N ALA A 68 -24.29 -12.71 -40.00
CA ALA A 68 -25.59 -13.37 -39.83
C ALA A 68 -26.03 -13.48 -38.36
N SER A 69 -25.07 -13.64 -37.44
CA SER A 69 -25.39 -13.74 -36.01
C SER A 69 -25.85 -12.40 -35.44
N PHE A 70 -25.25 -11.29 -35.89
CA PHE A 70 -25.61 -9.94 -35.47
C PHE A 70 -27.05 -9.58 -35.89
N VAL A 71 -27.38 -9.84 -37.16
CA VAL A 71 -28.74 -9.58 -37.69
C VAL A 71 -29.78 -10.46 -36.99
N LYS A 72 -29.46 -11.74 -36.74
CA LYS A 72 -30.33 -12.65 -36.01
C LYS A 72 -30.65 -12.10 -34.62
N ASP A 73 -29.66 -11.60 -33.91
CA ASP A 73 -29.83 -11.10 -32.55
C ASP A 73 -30.67 -9.82 -32.49
N ILE A 74 -30.45 -8.86 -33.40
CA ILE A 74 -31.30 -7.66 -33.52
C ILE A 74 -32.75 -8.02 -33.85
N ASN A 75 -32.96 -8.99 -34.74
CA ASN A 75 -34.31 -9.43 -35.11
C ASN A 75 -35.07 -10.04 -33.92
N LYS A 76 -34.37 -10.69 -32.99
CA LYS A 76 -35.01 -11.26 -31.79
C LYS A 76 -35.66 -10.19 -30.92
N ILE A 77 -35.12 -8.99 -30.88
CA ILE A 77 -35.58 -7.92 -29.97
C ILE A 77 -36.42 -6.85 -30.68
N ALA A 78 -36.51 -6.90 -32.02
CA ALA A 78 -37.18 -5.89 -32.82
C ALA A 78 -38.70 -5.80 -32.60
N HIS A 79 -39.31 -6.80 -31.97
CA HIS A 79 -40.74 -6.84 -31.66
C HIS A 79 -41.10 -6.14 -30.34
N LEU A 80 -40.11 -5.68 -29.55
CA LEU A 80 -40.35 -4.99 -28.29
C LEU A 80 -40.93 -3.59 -28.54
N SER A 81 -42.15 -3.34 -28.06
CA SER A 81 -42.91 -2.12 -28.34
C SER A 81 -42.27 -0.83 -27.82
N ASN A 82 -41.53 -0.89 -26.72
CA ASN A 82 -40.92 0.28 -26.07
C ASN A 82 -39.44 0.47 -26.39
N LEU A 83 -38.88 -0.36 -27.27
CA LEU A 83 -37.46 -0.35 -27.56
C LEU A 83 -37.04 0.94 -28.27
N LYS A 84 -36.23 1.77 -27.60
CA LYS A 84 -35.63 2.98 -28.18
C LYS A 84 -34.21 2.74 -28.64
N ARG A 85 -33.49 1.82 -27.97
CA ARG A 85 -32.08 1.55 -28.26
C ARG A 85 -31.70 0.11 -27.94
N TRP A 86 -31.01 -0.52 -28.86
CA TRP A 86 -30.32 -1.79 -28.66
C TRP A 86 -28.81 -1.56 -28.70
N VAL A 87 -28.09 -2.15 -27.75
CA VAL A 87 -26.65 -1.96 -27.58
C VAL A 87 -25.95 -3.31 -27.43
N LEU A 88 -25.03 -3.60 -28.33
CA LEU A 88 -24.15 -4.77 -28.25
C LEU A 88 -22.82 -4.39 -27.60
N LEU A 89 -22.42 -5.09 -26.54
CA LEU A 89 -21.10 -4.97 -25.94
C LEU A 89 -20.20 -6.13 -26.38
N ILE A 90 -19.00 -5.79 -26.84
CA ILE A 90 -18.00 -6.74 -27.31
C ILE A 90 -16.61 -6.41 -26.74
N PRO A 91 -15.74 -7.42 -26.52
CA PRO A 91 -14.42 -7.21 -25.91
C PRO A 91 -13.41 -6.49 -26.82
N GLU A 92 -13.70 -6.37 -28.11
CA GLU A 92 -12.90 -5.67 -29.12
C GLU A 92 -13.68 -4.55 -29.78
N ASP A 93 -13.01 -3.56 -30.36
CA ASP A 93 -13.71 -2.55 -31.15
C ASP A 93 -14.23 -3.13 -32.47
N PRO A 94 -15.39 -2.66 -32.99
CA PRO A 94 -15.97 -3.21 -34.20
C PRO A 94 -15.01 -3.05 -35.39
N THR A 95 -14.87 -4.12 -36.18
CA THR A 95 -14.14 -4.03 -37.45
C THR A 95 -14.90 -3.16 -38.46
N GLN A 96 -14.22 -2.62 -39.48
CA GLN A 96 -14.86 -1.82 -40.54
C GLN A 96 -16.07 -2.53 -41.19
N LYS A 97 -15.96 -3.85 -41.41
CA LYS A 97 -17.08 -4.65 -41.96
C LYS A 97 -18.27 -4.71 -41.01
N LEU A 98 -18.01 -4.84 -39.71
CA LEU A 98 -19.08 -4.80 -38.71
C LEU A 98 -19.69 -3.40 -38.62
N TYR A 99 -18.89 -2.32 -38.71
CA TYR A 99 -19.41 -0.96 -38.79
C TYR A 99 -20.34 -0.75 -39.98
N GLN A 100 -19.96 -1.20 -41.18
CA GLN A 100 -20.83 -1.12 -42.36
C GLN A 100 -22.17 -1.84 -42.14
N LEU A 101 -22.14 -3.01 -41.48
CA LEU A 101 -23.35 -3.74 -41.12
C LEU A 101 -24.19 -2.98 -40.09
N ILE A 102 -23.56 -2.40 -39.05
CA ILE A 102 -24.23 -1.60 -38.03
C ILE A 102 -24.93 -0.40 -38.68
N GLU A 103 -24.26 0.34 -39.56
CA GLU A 103 -24.86 1.50 -40.24
C GLU A 103 -26.04 1.10 -41.13
N LYS A 104 -25.95 -0.04 -41.82
CA LYS A 104 -27.08 -0.59 -42.59
C LYS A 104 -28.27 -0.90 -41.69
N GLU A 105 -28.04 -1.53 -40.55
CA GLU A 105 -29.11 -1.84 -39.59
C GLU A 105 -29.65 -0.59 -38.91
N LYS A 106 -28.82 0.40 -38.56
CA LYS A 106 -29.29 1.69 -38.03
C LYS A 106 -30.28 2.37 -38.97
N ALA A 107 -30.03 2.30 -40.29
CA ALA A 107 -30.91 2.91 -41.29
C ALA A 107 -32.24 2.16 -41.47
N SER A 108 -32.31 0.86 -41.14
CA SER A 108 -33.48 0.01 -41.39
C SER A 108 -34.36 -0.23 -40.17
N ARG A 109 -33.95 0.24 -38.98
CA ARG A 109 -34.63 -0.05 -37.72
C ARG A 109 -35.34 1.18 -37.15
N PRO A 110 -36.49 1.00 -36.48
CA PRO A 110 -37.19 2.11 -35.81
C PRO A 110 -36.55 2.53 -34.48
N PHE A 111 -35.42 1.90 -34.10
CA PHE A 111 -34.70 2.15 -32.85
C PHE A 111 -33.19 2.27 -33.11
N ALA A 112 -32.47 2.91 -32.18
CA ALA A 112 -31.03 3.10 -32.30
C ALA A 112 -30.27 1.77 -32.10
N VAL A 113 -29.33 1.47 -32.99
CA VAL A 113 -28.46 0.28 -32.92
C VAL A 113 -27.03 0.73 -32.62
N ASN A 114 -26.51 0.41 -31.44
CA ASN A 114 -25.16 0.79 -31.02
C ASN A 114 -24.29 -0.44 -30.75
N VAL A 115 -22.99 -0.30 -30.97
CA VAL A 115 -22.00 -1.31 -30.55
C VAL A 115 -20.90 -0.61 -29.75
N LEU A 116 -20.65 -1.12 -28.55
CA LEU A 116 -19.64 -0.61 -27.63
C LEU A 116 -18.54 -1.65 -27.50
N GLY A 117 -17.33 -1.27 -27.89
CA GLY A 117 -16.17 -2.14 -27.89
C GLY A 117 -15.17 -1.85 -26.78
N LYS A 118 -13.94 -2.33 -26.98
CA LYS A 118 -12.79 -2.16 -26.08
C LYS A 118 -12.63 -0.72 -25.64
N THR A 119 -12.65 0.25 -26.56
CA THR A 119 -12.40 1.66 -26.23
C THR A 119 -13.40 2.20 -25.21
N TRP A 120 -14.69 1.90 -25.38
CA TRP A 120 -15.71 2.32 -24.42
C TRP A 120 -15.54 1.61 -23.08
N LEU A 121 -15.33 0.30 -23.08
CA LEU A 121 -15.14 -0.50 -21.87
C LEU A 121 -13.95 -0.02 -21.04
N LEU A 122 -12.82 0.26 -21.69
CA LEU A 122 -11.63 0.79 -21.02
C LEU A 122 -11.89 2.19 -20.43
N SER A 123 -12.59 3.06 -21.15
CA SER A 123 -12.95 4.39 -20.63
C SER A 123 -13.80 4.31 -19.35
N LYS A 124 -14.72 3.32 -19.28
CA LYS A 124 -15.53 3.07 -18.09
C LYS A 124 -14.71 2.46 -16.96
N LEU A 125 -13.78 1.56 -17.26
CA LEU A 125 -12.85 0.99 -16.27
C LEU A 125 -11.92 2.05 -15.66
N ASP A 126 -11.52 3.06 -16.43
CA ASP A 126 -10.72 4.18 -15.91
C ASP A 126 -11.54 5.10 -15.00
N LYS A 127 -12.84 5.26 -15.30
CA LYS A 127 -13.80 5.97 -14.44
C LYS A 127 -14.10 5.18 -13.15
N PHE A 128 -14.38 3.89 -13.27
CA PHE A 128 -14.82 3.02 -12.17
C PHE A 128 -13.68 2.12 -11.67
N LYS A 129 -12.71 2.72 -10.97
CA LYS A 129 -11.48 2.05 -10.52
C LYS A 129 -11.72 0.78 -9.70
N HIS A 130 -12.75 0.77 -8.85
CA HIS A 130 -13.07 -0.39 -8.01
C HIS A 130 -13.50 -1.62 -8.85
N ILE A 131 -14.17 -1.41 -10.00
CA ILE A 131 -14.49 -2.48 -10.94
C ILE A 131 -13.21 -2.98 -11.62
N LYS A 132 -12.36 -2.05 -12.06
CA LYS A 132 -11.05 -2.39 -12.64
C LYS A 132 -10.21 -3.25 -11.70
N GLU A 133 -10.16 -2.92 -10.41
CA GLU A 133 -9.46 -3.71 -9.39
C GLU A 133 -10.08 -5.10 -9.18
N ARG A 134 -11.42 -5.21 -9.18
CA ARG A 134 -12.12 -6.48 -9.01
C ARG A 134 -11.85 -7.45 -10.16
N PHE A 135 -11.87 -6.97 -11.40
CA PHE A 135 -11.75 -7.83 -12.59
C PHE A 135 -10.30 -7.98 -13.09
N PHE A 136 -9.42 -7.02 -12.78
CA PHE A 136 -8.01 -7.00 -13.22
C PHE A 136 -7.07 -6.74 -12.04
N SER A 137 -7.23 -7.50 -10.96
CA SER A 137 -6.48 -7.30 -9.71
C SER A 137 -4.96 -7.39 -9.87
N GLU A 138 -4.46 -8.16 -10.84
CA GLU A 138 -3.03 -8.29 -11.15
C GLU A 138 -2.44 -6.96 -11.65
N ILE A 139 -3.17 -6.26 -12.52
CA ILE A 139 -2.77 -4.94 -13.04
C ILE A 139 -2.85 -3.89 -11.92
N ALA A 140 -3.86 -3.96 -11.05
CA ALA A 140 -3.98 -3.05 -9.91
C ALA A 140 -2.84 -3.21 -8.88
N LYS A 141 -2.39 -4.45 -8.64
CA LYS A 141 -1.23 -4.73 -7.78
C LYS A 141 0.06 -4.15 -8.36
N GLU A 142 0.30 -4.31 -9.66
CA GLU A 142 1.48 -3.75 -10.34
C GLU A 142 1.52 -2.21 -10.30
N VAL A 143 0.38 -1.53 -10.55
CA VAL A 143 0.29 -0.06 -10.45
C VAL A 143 0.58 0.44 -9.03
N SER A 144 0.11 -0.29 -8.02
CA SER A 144 0.38 0.03 -6.61
C SER A 144 1.87 -0.08 -6.29
N VAL A 145 2.54 -1.12 -6.80
CA VAL A 145 3.99 -1.32 -6.63
C VAL A 145 4.78 -0.23 -7.37
N GLN A 146 4.44 0.10 -8.61
CA GLN A 146 5.10 1.16 -9.37
C GLN A 146 4.95 2.53 -8.70
N LYS A 147 3.80 2.82 -8.09
CA LYS A 147 3.58 4.06 -7.33
C LYS A 147 4.44 4.12 -6.06
N VAL A 148 4.65 2.99 -5.39
CA VAL A 148 5.55 2.91 -4.23
C VAL A 148 7.01 3.12 -4.66
N ILE A 149 7.41 2.55 -5.80
CA ILE A 149 8.76 2.73 -6.36
C ILE A 149 9.00 4.19 -6.77
N SER A 150 8.07 4.83 -7.48
CA SER A 150 8.25 6.24 -7.88
C SER A 150 8.30 7.20 -6.69
N LEU A 151 7.52 6.94 -5.64
CA LEU A 151 7.57 7.69 -4.38
C LEU A 151 8.88 7.46 -3.62
N SER A 152 9.50 6.28 -3.73
CA SER A 152 10.81 6.02 -3.12
C SER A 152 11.94 6.70 -3.91
N GLU A 153 11.87 6.69 -5.24
CA GLU A 153 12.82 7.38 -6.13
C GLU A 153 12.79 8.89 -5.95
N GLN A 154 11.61 9.51 -5.86
CA GLN A 154 11.49 10.95 -5.58
C GLN A 154 12.05 11.33 -4.21
N LYS A 155 11.85 10.48 -3.19
CA LYS A 155 12.47 10.68 -1.87
C LYS A 155 13.98 10.53 -1.92
N ALA A 156 14.50 9.57 -2.67
CA ALA A 156 15.93 9.37 -2.87
C ALA A 156 16.58 10.57 -3.57
N GLN A 157 15.99 11.08 -4.65
CA GLN A 157 16.46 12.28 -5.34
C GLN A 157 16.44 13.52 -4.45
N LYS A 158 15.39 13.70 -3.63
CA LYS A 158 15.32 14.81 -2.66
C LYS A 158 16.43 14.70 -1.60
N HIS A 159 16.71 13.50 -1.12
CA HIS A 159 17.77 13.24 -0.16
C HIS A 159 19.16 13.48 -0.78
N GLU A 160 19.38 13.06 -2.02
CA GLU A 160 20.64 13.29 -2.75
C GLU A 160 20.88 14.78 -3.03
N LYS A 161 19.83 15.53 -3.40
CA LYS A 161 19.92 16.99 -3.54
C LYS A 161 20.31 17.66 -2.22
N MET A 162 19.70 17.24 -1.10
CA MET A 162 20.03 17.74 0.23
C MET A 162 21.48 17.43 0.62
N LEU A 163 21.98 16.22 0.34
CA LEU A 163 23.37 15.84 0.61
C LEU A 163 24.36 16.66 -0.24
N THR A 164 24.00 16.96 -1.49
CA THR A 164 24.81 17.80 -2.38
C THR A 164 24.85 19.24 -1.87
N GLU A 165 23.73 19.79 -1.39
CA GLU A 165 23.68 21.11 -0.75
C GLU A 165 24.56 21.16 0.52
N ILE A 166 24.48 20.14 1.38
CA ILE A 166 25.33 20.03 2.58
C ILE A 166 26.82 19.94 2.21
N LYS A 167 27.17 19.13 1.21
CA LYS A 167 28.57 19.04 0.73
C LYS A 167 29.08 20.38 0.21
N ASN A 168 28.28 21.08 -0.59
CA ASN A 168 28.65 22.39 -1.12
C ASN A 168 28.79 23.43 0.00
N GLU A 169 27.94 23.37 1.03
CA GLU A 169 28.05 24.24 2.21
C GLU A 169 29.35 23.96 2.98
N ILE A 170 29.71 22.68 3.18
CA ILE A 170 30.97 22.26 3.82
C ILE A 170 32.19 22.72 3.02
N ILE A 171 32.16 22.63 1.69
CA ILE A 171 33.27 23.05 0.82
C ILE A 171 33.42 24.58 0.80
N SER A 172 32.30 25.32 0.83
CA SER A 172 32.31 26.79 0.83
C SER A 172 32.83 27.41 2.14
N LYS A 173 32.70 26.68 3.25
CA LYS A 173 33.23 27.07 4.56
C LYS A 173 34.61 26.44 4.74
N LYS A 174 35.68 27.14 4.30
CA LYS A 174 37.07 26.74 4.61
C LYS A 174 37.19 26.45 6.11
N PRO A 175 37.76 25.31 6.52
CA PRO A 175 37.86 24.97 7.92
C PRO A 175 38.85 25.91 8.59
N ASN A 176 38.35 26.82 9.43
CA ASN A 176 39.20 27.39 10.46
C ASN A 176 39.61 26.23 11.38
N LYS A 177 40.92 25.95 11.44
CA LYS A 177 41.51 25.12 12.49
C LYS A 177 41.29 25.86 13.82
N ILE A 178 40.10 25.69 14.39
CA ILE A 178 39.88 25.93 15.80
C ILE A 178 40.18 24.59 16.45
N ILE A 179 41.27 24.55 17.22
CA ILE A 179 41.48 23.50 18.21
C ILE A 179 40.38 23.74 19.25
N VAL A 180 39.23 23.10 19.04
CA VAL A 180 38.15 23.10 20.03
C VAL A 180 38.52 22.00 21.01
N GLU A 181 38.95 22.40 22.21
CA GLU A 181 38.98 21.50 23.35
C GLU A 181 37.61 20.83 23.47
N ARG A 182 37.64 19.50 23.57
CA ARG A 182 36.46 18.65 23.73
C ARG A 182 35.67 19.16 24.96
N PRO A 183 34.40 19.57 24.84
CA PRO A 183 33.63 19.95 26.01
C PRO A 183 33.47 18.72 26.91
N ALA A 184 33.60 18.90 28.22
CA ALA A 184 33.34 17.84 29.18
C ALA A 184 31.90 17.31 29.03
N ASP A 185 31.77 15.98 28.95
CA ASP A 185 30.53 15.22 28.82
C ASP A 185 29.64 15.33 30.08
N ILE A 186 29.04 16.49 30.34
CA ILE A 186 28.08 16.66 31.44
C ILE A 186 26.92 17.55 31.00
N LEU A 187 25.72 16.98 30.92
CA LEU A 187 24.47 17.74 30.84
C LEU A 187 24.29 18.53 32.15
N SER A 188 24.31 19.86 32.09
CA SER A 188 23.96 20.67 33.27
C SER A 188 22.50 20.46 33.67
N GLN A 189 22.18 20.62 34.96
CA GLN A 189 20.81 20.47 35.48
C GLN A 189 19.78 21.38 34.78
N GLU A 190 20.22 22.54 34.27
CA GLU A 190 19.37 23.47 33.52
C GLU A 190 18.89 22.89 32.19
N HIS A 191 19.78 22.21 31.45
CA HIS A 191 19.38 21.52 30.21
C HIS A 191 18.35 20.42 30.48
N VAL A 192 18.46 19.74 31.61
CA VAL A 192 17.52 18.68 32.00
C VAL A 192 16.15 19.26 32.34
N ARG A 193 16.12 20.39 33.06
CA ARG A 193 14.87 21.09 33.41
C ARG A 193 14.11 21.54 32.15
N ASP A 194 14.83 22.10 31.17
CA ASP A 194 14.25 22.54 29.90
C ASP A 194 13.59 21.40 29.11
N VAL A 195 14.19 20.21 29.10
CA VAL A 195 13.60 19.03 28.42
C VAL A 195 12.32 18.57 29.12
N LEU A 196 12.33 18.55 30.46
CA LEU A 196 11.15 18.14 31.24
C LEU A 196 9.98 19.12 31.10
N ASP A 197 10.26 20.41 31.05
CA ASP A 197 9.24 21.43 30.86
C ASP A 197 8.66 21.38 29.44
N GLU A 198 9.47 21.06 28.43
CA GLU A 198 8.98 20.83 27.08
C GLU A 198 8.09 19.59 26.98
N ILE A 199 8.44 18.49 27.67
CA ILE A 199 7.61 17.29 27.76
C ILE A 199 6.24 17.63 28.39
N LYS A 200 6.24 18.36 29.50
CA LYS A 200 5.00 18.82 30.17
C LYS A 200 4.17 19.72 29.26
N ARG A 201 4.81 20.64 28.54
CA ARG A 201 4.15 21.52 27.57
C ARG A 201 3.47 20.72 26.46
N ILE A 202 4.17 19.77 25.86
CA ILE A 202 3.62 18.90 24.81
C ILE A 202 2.46 18.06 25.36
N GLY A 203 2.59 17.49 26.56
CA GLY A 203 1.52 16.75 27.22
C GLY A 203 0.24 17.59 27.42
N LYS A 204 0.39 18.83 27.92
CA LYS A 204 -0.72 19.76 28.17
C LYS A 204 -1.41 20.21 26.87
N VAL A 205 -0.64 20.51 25.82
CA VAL A 205 -1.18 20.97 24.53
C VAL A 205 -1.82 19.85 23.72
N SER A 206 -1.28 18.64 23.82
CA SER A 206 -1.76 17.50 23.04
C SER A 206 -2.95 16.77 23.66
N ASN A 207 -3.19 16.94 24.96
CA ASN A 207 -4.30 16.32 25.69
C ASN A 207 -4.42 14.80 25.45
N GLY A 208 -3.29 14.09 25.31
CA GLY A 208 -3.28 12.65 25.03
C GLY A 208 -3.23 12.26 23.55
N LYS A 209 -3.35 13.20 22.60
CA LYS A 209 -3.57 12.89 21.18
C LYS A 209 -2.34 12.45 20.38
N TYR A 210 -1.12 12.76 20.83
CA TYR A 210 0.09 12.36 20.11
C TYR A 210 0.66 11.04 20.61
N SER A 211 1.02 10.17 19.66
CA SER A 211 1.69 8.90 19.94
C SER A 211 3.13 9.10 20.43
N TYR A 212 3.65 8.12 21.17
CA TYR A 212 5.02 8.09 21.67
C TYR A 212 6.06 8.45 20.60
N ALA A 213 5.94 7.84 19.41
CA ALA A 213 6.85 8.06 18.30
C ALA A 213 6.83 9.50 17.78
N ALA A 214 5.70 10.20 17.87
CA ALA A 214 5.56 11.58 17.44
C ALA A 214 6.21 12.55 18.45
N ILE A 215 5.98 12.35 19.75
CA ILE A 215 6.58 13.18 20.81
C ILE A 215 8.11 12.97 20.86
N LEU A 216 8.57 11.72 20.81
CA LEU A 216 9.99 11.40 20.81
C LEU A 216 10.71 11.98 19.59
N ARG A 217 10.04 12.01 18.43
CA ARG A 217 10.58 12.62 17.21
C ARG A 217 10.69 14.14 17.35
N GLN A 218 9.71 14.81 17.96
CA GLN A 218 9.78 16.25 18.21
C GLN A 218 10.92 16.59 19.18
N LEU A 219 11.10 15.81 20.25
CA LEU A 219 12.21 16.01 21.19
C LEU A 219 13.58 15.76 20.54
N LYS A 220 13.72 14.68 19.76
CA LYS A 220 14.96 14.40 18.99
C LYS A 220 15.29 15.45 17.93
N ASN A 221 14.26 16.09 17.37
CA ASN A 221 14.46 17.18 16.42
C ASN A 221 14.87 18.47 17.13
N LYS A 222 14.34 18.73 18.33
CA LYS A 222 14.64 19.92 19.12
C LYS A 222 16.00 19.84 19.83
N TYR A 223 16.36 18.68 20.34
CA TYR A 223 17.62 18.43 21.05
C TYR A 223 18.46 17.45 20.24
N ARG A 224 19.63 17.90 19.74
CA ARG A 224 20.49 17.14 18.83
C ARG A 224 20.80 15.72 19.37
N VAL A 225 20.77 14.75 18.45
CA VAL A 225 20.93 13.30 18.68
C VAL A 225 22.17 12.92 19.51
N SER A 226 23.22 13.74 19.47
CA SER A 226 24.47 13.52 20.20
C SER A 226 24.30 13.51 21.71
N ASN A 227 23.27 14.13 22.29
CA ASN A 227 23.12 14.22 23.75
C ASN A 227 22.07 13.23 24.31
N TRP A 228 21.46 12.42 23.44
CA TRP A 228 20.34 11.56 23.80
C TRP A 228 20.74 10.34 24.65
N HIS A 229 22.00 9.91 24.54
CA HIS A 229 22.57 8.85 25.37
C HIS A 229 22.78 9.34 26.81
N LEU A 230 23.18 10.60 27.01
CA LEU A 230 23.35 11.21 28.33
C LEU A 230 22.02 11.43 29.08
N ILE A 231 20.93 11.76 28.35
CA ILE A 231 19.57 11.86 28.92
C ILE A 231 19.05 10.49 29.38
N LYS A 232 19.48 9.42 28.70
CA LYS A 232 19.11 8.03 28.99
C LYS A 232 19.73 7.51 30.28
N ASP A 233 20.86 8.06 30.71
CA ASP A 233 21.61 7.54 31.85
C ASP A 233 21.25 8.22 33.18
N CYS A 234 20.83 9.49 33.18
CA CYS A 234 20.61 10.23 34.43
C CYS A 234 19.17 10.15 34.99
N ASN A 235 18.13 10.05 34.15
CA ASN A 235 16.72 10.14 34.61
C ASN A 235 15.74 9.25 33.81
N TYR A 236 16.20 8.08 33.36
CA TYR A 236 15.36 7.06 32.70
C TYR A 236 14.07 6.76 33.49
N GLY A 237 14.17 6.68 34.83
CA GLY A 237 13.04 6.39 35.71
C GLY A 237 11.93 7.42 35.61
N GLU A 238 12.23 8.72 35.66
CA GLU A 238 11.23 9.79 35.66
C GLU A 238 10.56 9.97 34.29
N ILE A 239 11.36 9.90 33.22
CA ILE A 239 10.85 9.97 31.84
C ILE A 239 9.94 8.76 31.56
N MET A 240 10.34 7.56 32.00
CA MET A 240 9.52 6.36 31.84
C MET A 240 8.29 6.35 32.76
N THR A 241 8.37 6.95 33.95
CA THR A 241 7.22 7.10 34.87
C THR A 241 6.18 8.06 34.30
N TRP A 242 6.60 9.19 33.72
CA TRP A 242 5.71 10.10 33.02
C TRP A 242 5.06 9.44 31.80
N LEU A 243 5.84 8.71 31.00
CA LEU A 243 5.35 7.95 29.85
C LEU A 243 4.36 6.84 30.25
N ASN A 244 4.58 6.17 31.38
CA ASN A 244 3.64 5.20 31.94
C ASN A 244 2.33 5.87 32.38
N SER A 245 2.39 7.06 33.02
CA SER A 245 1.17 7.79 33.43
C SER A 245 0.32 8.25 32.25
N TYR A 246 0.95 8.61 31.12
CA TYR A 246 0.27 9.04 29.90
C TYR A 246 -0.41 7.88 29.15
N TYR A 247 0.06 6.64 29.35
CA TYR A 247 -0.44 5.45 28.64
C TYR A 247 -1.61 4.72 29.31
N HIS A 248 -1.93 4.99 30.57
CA HIS A 248 -3.03 4.28 31.27
C HIS A 248 -4.44 4.61 30.74
N GLY A 249 -4.57 5.38 29.66
CA GLY A 249 -5.84 5.62 28.94
C GLY A 249 -6.13 4.72 27.73
N VAL A 250 -5.20 3.87 27.25
CA VAL A 250 -5.43 3.06 26.04
C VAL A 250 -5.01 1.60 26.25
N LYS A 251 -6.00 0.70 26.32
CA LYS A 251 -5.86 -0.75 26.45
C LYS A 251 -5.38 -1.40 25.14
N GLU A 252 -4.09 -1.31 24.82
CA GLU A 252 -3.43 -2.27 23.94
C GLU A 252 -2.20 -2.86 24.65
N LEU A 253 -2.16 -4.19 24.74
CA LEU A 253 -1.18 -4.98 25.47
C LEU A 253 0.20 -4.92 24.79
N TYR A 254 0.99 -3.89 25.10
CA TYR A 254 2.42 -3.93 24.82
C TYR A 254 3.12 -4.93 25.76
N PRO A 255 4.04 -5.75 25.23
CA PRO A 255 4.76 -6.71 26.06
C PRO A 255 5.60 -5.97 27.10
N SER A 256 5.46 -6.38 28.36
CA SER A 256 6.25 -5.83 29.47
C SER A 256 7.75 -6.01 29.22
N PRO A 257 8.62 -5.20 29.84
CA PRO A 257 10.07 -5.37 29.75
C PRO A 257 10.54 -6.81 30.05
N SER A 258 9.85 -7.50 30.97
CA SER A 258 10.08 -8.91 31.27
C SER A 258 9.75 -9.83 30.09
N GLN A 259 8.65 -9.58 29.37
CA GLN A 259 8.28 -10.33 28.17
C GLN A 259 9.27 -10.09 27.01
N ILE A 260 9.73 -8.84 26.82
CA ILE A 260 10.76 -8.51 25.83
C ILE A 260 12.08 -9.21 26.15
N ARG A 261 12.52 -9.15 27.42
CA ARG A 261 13.74 -9.82 27.91
C ARG A 261 13.68 -11.33 27.65
N LYS A 262 12.57 -12.00 28.01
CA LYS A 262 12.38 -13.43 27.75
C LYS A 262 12.44 -13.77 26.27
N ARG A 263 11.82 -12.94 25.41
CA ARG A 263 11.85 -13.13 23.96
C ARG A 263 13.27 -13.03 23.40
N LEU A 264 14.02 -12.00 23.78
CA LEU A 264 15.41 -11.82 23.35
C LEU A 264 16.31 -12.96 23.82
N GLN A 265 16.18 -13.39 25.08
CA GLN A 265 16.91 -14.55 25.60
C GLN A 265 16.60 -15.83 24.82
N GLY A 266 15.33 -16.04 24.44
CA GLY A 266 14.93 -17.16 23.59
C GLY A 266 15.58 -17.13 22.20
N VAL A 267 15.62 -15.95 21.57
CA VAL A 267 16.29 -15.76 20.27
C VAL A 267 17.79 -16.03 20.38
N ILE A 268 18.46 -15.44 21.36
CA ILE A 268 19.91 -15.63 21.58
C ILE A 268 20.24 -17.12 21.81
N LYS A 269 19.42 -17.83 22.58
CA LYS A 269 19.60 -19.27 22.81
C LYS A 269 19.40 -20.10 21.53
N SER A 270 18.46 -19.71 20.68
CA SER A 270 18.28 -20.33 19.36
C SER A 270 19.50 -20.09 18.47
N GLN A 271 20.00 -18.85 18.43
CA GLN A 271 21.20 -18.49 17.66
C GLN A 271 22.45 -19.22 18.18
N GLN A 272 22.61 -19.37 19.49
CA GLN A 272 23.67 -20.18 20.11
C GLN A 272 23.66 -21.61 19.53
N LYS A 273 22.48 -22.23 19.46
CA LYS A 273 22.33 -23.59 18.90
C LYS A 273 22.66 -23.65 17.41
N MET A 274 22.22 -22.65 16.63
CA MET A 274 22.50 -22.57 15.19
C MET A 274 24.00 -22.37 14.90
N LEU A 275 24.69 -21.58 15.72
CA LEU A 275 26.13 -21.37 15.63
C LEU A 275 26.96 -22.57 16.13
N GLY A 276 26.32 -23.60 16.71
CA GLY A 276 27.03 -24.75 17.28
C GLY A 276 27.93 -24.40 18.47
N LEU A 277 27.62 -23.32 19.21
CA LEU A 277 28.44 -22.88 20.32
C LEU A 277 28.24 -23.78 21.55
N SER A 278 29.33 -24.36 22.06
CA SER A 278 29.33 -24.98 23.38
C SER A 278 29.05 -23.95 24.46
N ASP A 279 28.54 -24.37 25.63
CA ASP A 279 28.20 -23.45 26.72
C ASP A 279 29.39 -22.58 27.16
N ARG A 280 30.61 -23.13 27.14
CA ARG A 280 31.83 -22.38 27.43
C ARG A 280 32.06 -21.27 26.40
N LYS A 281 32.03 -21.61 25.11
CA LYS A 281 32.22 -20.63 24.02
C LYS A 281 31.12 -19.57 24.01
N TYR A 282 29.88 -19.96 24.30
CA TYR A 282 28.76 -19.05 24.43
C TYR A 282 29.01 -18.01 25.54
N ARG A 283 29.40 -18.44 26.74
CA ARG A 283 29.71 -17.53 27.85
C ARG A 283 30.90 -16.62 27.56
N GLU A 284 31.93 -17.14 26.88
CA GLU A 284 33.06 -16.34 26.41
C GLU A 284 32.59 -15.25 25.42
N SER A 285 31.76 -15.59 24.44
CA SER A 285 31.19 -14.61 23.49
C SER A 285 30.32 -13.56 24.19
N LEU A 286 29.46 -13.97 25.14
CA LEU A 286 28.65 -13.04 25.93
C LEU A 286 29.54 -12.03 26.68
N PHE A 287 30.62 -12.53 27.29
CA PHE A 287 31.56 -11.70 28.03
C PHE A 287 32.31 -10.73 27.11
N GLN A 288 32.74 -11.15 25.92
CA GLN A 288 33.38 -10.26 24.95
C GLN A 288 32.45 -9.13 24.47
N ILE A 289 31.15 -9.41 24.28
CA ILE A 289 30.20 -8.42 23.75
C ILE A 289 29.71 -7.45 24.84
N THR A 290 29.54 -7.93 26.06
CA THR A 290 28.81 -7.19 27.12
C THR A 290 29.55 -7.08 28.45
N GLY A 291 30.67 -7.77 28.64
CA GLY A 291 31.34 -7.90 29.95
C GLY A 291 30.62 -8.84 30.92
N LYS A 292 29.51 -9.48 30.51
CA LYS A 292 28.68 -10.36 31.36
C LYS A 292 28.68 -11.78 30.83
N THR A 293 28.71 -12.76 31.72
CA THR A 293 28.80 -14.19 31.37
C THR A 293 27.45 -14.88 31.21
N SER A 294 26.33 -14.19 31.46
CA SER A 294 24.98 -14.76 31.36
C SER A 294 23.98 -13.75 30.83
N SER A 295 23.10 -14.21 29.94
CA SER A 295 21.99 -13.40 29.41
C SER A 295 20.89 -13.12 30.44
N THR A 296 20.89 -13.79 31.59
CA THR A 296 19.92 -13.54 32.67
C THR A 296 20.17 -12.24 33.43
N ILE A 297 21.44 -11.80 33.51
CA ILE A 297 21.87 -10.58 34.20
C ILE A 297 22.07 -9.40 33.23
N MET A 298 21.73 -9.59 31.96
CA MET A 298 21.83 -8.57 30.92
C MET A 298 20.56 -7.72 30.86
N GLU A 299 20.75 -6.42 30.74
CA GLU A 299 19.72 -5.45 30.39
C GLU A 299 19.28 -5.63 28.93
N ILE A 300 18.09 -5.12 28.60
CA ILE A 300 17.49 -5.32 27.27
C ILE A 300 18.42 -4.83 26.15
N CYS A 301 19.10 -3.70 26.34
CA CYS A 301 20.04 -3.16 25.35
C CYS A 301 21.29 -4.03 25.16
N GLU A 302 21.72 -4.75 26.20
CA GLU A 302 22.86 -5.67 26.12
C GLU A 302 22.43 -6.96 25.39
N LEU A 303 21.21 -7.44 25.64
CA LEU A 303 20.63 -8.58 24.92
C LEU A 303 20.45 -8.28 23.43
N GLU A 304 19.98 -7.09 23.06
CA GLU A 304 19.87 -6.69 21.66
C GLU A 304 21.22 -6.69 20.95
N ARG A 305 22.27 -6.17 21.61
CA ARG A 305 23.64 -6.18 21.08
C ARG A 305 24.15 -7.59 20.82
N VAL A 306 23.95 -8.51 21.77
CA VAL A 306 24.32 -9.92 21.60
C VAL A 306 23.56 -10.57 20.43
N LYS A 307 22.25 -10.31 20.33
CA LYS A 307 21.41 -10.83 19.25
C LYS A 307 21.89 -10.36 17.88
N ASP A 308 22.28 -9.09 17.76
CA ASP A 308 22.76 -8.50 16.51
C ASP A 308 24.14 -9.05 16.12
N GLU A 309 25.07 -9.18 17.07
CA GLU A 309 26.38 -9.82 16.83
C GLU A 309 26.24 -11.29 16.39
N PHE A 310 25.31 -12.04 17.00
CA PHE A 310 25.08 -13.43 16.61
C PHE A 310 24.43 -13.54 15.22
N ASN A 311 23.60 -12.58 14.82
CA ASN A 311 23.08 -12.52 13.45
C ASN A 311 24.17 -12.27 12.42
N ILE A 312 25.13 -11.38 12.74
CA ILE A 312 26.30 -11.13 11.90
C ILE A 312 27.10 -12.43 11.71
N LEU A 313 27.35 -13.18 12.78
CA LEU A 313 28.06 -14.47 12.71
C LEU A 313 27.31 -15.54 11.92
N LEU A 314 25.97 -15.50 11.93
CA LEU A 314 25.12 -16.38 11.13
C LEU A 314 25.00 -15.94 9.64
N GLY A 315 25.61 -14.82 9.25
CA GLY A 315 25.49 -14.28 7.89
C GLY A 315 24.09 -13.72 7.58
N SER A 316 23.25 -13.52 8.59
CA SER A 316 21.93 -12.93 8.44
C SER A 316 22.05 -11.41 8.54
N LYS A 317 22.07 -10.72 7.39
CA LYS A 317 21.98 -9.25 7.31
C LYS A 317 20.53 -8.78 7.38
#